data_AF-A0A4S4C8R1-F1
#
_entry.id   AF-A0A4S4C8R1-F1
#
_cell.length_a   1.000
_cell.length_b   1.000
_cell.length_c   1.000
_cell.angle_alpha   90.00
_cell.angle_beta   90.00
_cell.angle_gamma   90.00
#
_symmetry.space_group_name_H-M   'P 1'
#
loop_
_entity.id
_entity.type
_entity.pdbx_description
1 polymer ?
#
loop_
_entity_poly.entity_id
_entity_poly.type
_entity_poly.pdbx_seq_one_letter_code
_entity_poly.pdbx_strand_id
1 'polypeptide(L)'
;MDEARPVLLLLVPADWDVVPAALTELRRCLGEDYGASLLLRMSSVPLRSPMPMYVGYWPRDLQRFAQRDLRPQIAEAFSSLAWMELDEAG
;
A
#
# COMPACT_ATOMS: atom_id res chain seq x y z
N MET A 1 -9.80 -11.85 -24.50
CA MET A 1 -8.73 -10.93 -24.09
C MET A 1 -8.99 -10.69 -22.62
N ASP A 2 -8.18 -11.30 -21.74
CA ASP A 2 -8.34 -11.13 -20.29
C ASP A 2 -8.06 -9.65 -20.00
N GLU A 3 -9.09 -8.90 -19.58
CA GLU A 3 -8.88 -7.52 -19.16
C GLU A 3 -7.90 -7.54 -17.97
N ALA A 4 -6.83 -6.75 -18.07
CA ALA A 4 -5.83 -6.67 -17.02
C ALA A 4 -6.48 -6.17 -15.72
N ARG A 5 -6.72 -7.10 -14.78
CA ARG A 5 -7.38 -6.82 -13.51
C ARG A 5 -6.69 -5.67 -12.76
N PRO A 6 -7.43 -4.84 -12.02
CA PRO A 6 -6.83 -3.77 -11.24
C PRO A 6 -5.87 -4.33 -10.17
N VAL A 7 -4.70 -3.71 -10.05
CA VAL A 7 -3.68 -4.03 -9.05
C VAL A 7 -3.25 -2.76 -8.35
N LEU A 8 -3.27 -2.77 -7.02
CA LEU A 8 -2.56 -1.79 -6.21
C LEU A 8 -1.16 -2.31 -5.92
N LEU A 9 -0.15 -1.69 -6.52
CA LEU A 9 1.25 -1.93 -6.17
C LEU A 9 1.67 -0.92 -5.11
N LEU A 10 2.05 -1.39 -3.93
CA LEU A 10 2.65 -0.56 -2.89
C LEU A 10 4.16 -0.75 -2.87
N LEU A 11 4.88 0.34 -3.11
CA LEU A 11 6.31 0.43 -2.83
C LEU A 11 6.49 0.83 -1.37
N VAL A 12 7.10 -0.03 -0.57
CA VAL A 12 7.27 0.17 0.87
C VAL A 12 8.74 0.56 1.13
N PRO A 13 9.02 1.65 1.87
CA PRO A 13 10.38 1.99 2.27
C PRO A 13 11.01 0.86 3.11
N ALA A 14 12.33 0.76 3.10
CA ALA A 14 13.02 -0.33 3.82
C ALA A 14 12.97 -0.19 5.34
N ASP A 15 12.83 1.05 5.82
CA ASP A 15 12.73 1.45 7.22
C ASP A 15 11.27 1.45 7.73
N TRP A 16 10.37 0.72 7.06
CA TRP A 16 8.97 0.62 7.47
C TRP A 16 8.60 -0.83 7.74
N ASP A 17 7.83 -1.04 8.80
CA ASP A 17 7.26 -2.34 9.15
C ASP A 17 5.78 -2.41 8.75
N VAL A 18 5.29 -3.64 8.65
CA VAL A 18 3.91 -3.96 8.28
C VAL A 18 3.10 -4.25 9.53
N VAL A 19 1.92 -3.63 9.65
CA VAL A 19 0.93 -4.00 10.65
C VAL A 19 0.04 -5.12 10.07
N PRO A 20 0.17 -6.40 10.50
CA PRO A 20 -0.41 -7.53 9.76
C PRO A 20 -1.94 -7.51 9.69
N ALA A 21 -2.60 -7.08 10.77
CA ALA A 21 -4.06 -6.95 10.82
C ALA A 21 -4.58 -5.89 9.84
N ALA A 22 -3.96 -4.71 9.83
CA ALA A 22 -4.33 -3.63 8.91
C ALA A 22 -3.99 -3.96 7.45
N LEU A 23 -2.90 -4.69 7.20
CA LEU A 23 -2.60 -5.18 5.85
C LEU A 23 -3.65 -6.19 5.36
N THR A 24 -4.13 -7.06 6.26
CA THR A 24 -5.17 -8.05 5.94
C THR A 24 -6.47 -7.35 5.58
N GLU A 25 -6.84 -6.34 6.36
CA GLU A 25 -8.03 -5.54 6.09
C GLU A 25 -7.91 -4.76 4.77
N LEU A 26 -6.74 -4.16 4.49
CA LEU A 26 -6.47 -3.50 3.21
C LEU A 26 -6.64 -4.46 2.02
N ARG A 27 -6.19 -5.71 2.15
CA ARG A 27 -6.38 -6.75 1.10
C ARG A 27 -7.85 -7.10 0.93
N ARG A 28 -8.61 -7.21 2.03
CA ARG A 28 -10.05 -7.49 2.00
C ARG A 28 -10.81 -6.36 1.29
N CYS A 29 -10.60 -5.11 1.71
CA CYS A 29 -11.21 -3.93 1.09
C CYS A 29 -10.89 -3.84 -0.41
N LEU A 30 -9.62 -4.05 -0.81
CA LEU A 30 -9.24 -4.07 -2.23
C LEU A 30 -9.98 -5.13 -3.04
N GLY A 31 -10.07 -6.36 -2.50
CA GLY A 31 -10.72 -7.47 -3.19
C GLY A 31 -12.23 -7.29 -3.29
N GLU A 32 -12.88 -6.94 -2.19
CA GLU A 32 -14.34 -6.89 -2.09
C GLU A 32 -14.93 -5.61 -2.70
N ASP A 33 -14.34 -4.44 -2.44
CA ASP A 33 -14.92 -3.17 -2.85
C ASP A 33 -14.46 -2.74 -4.25
N TYR A 34 -13.28 -3.20 -4.68
CA TYR A 34 -12.63 -2.72 -5.90
C TYR A 34 -12.31 -3.82 -6.91
N GLY A 35 -12.52 -5.11 -6.57
CA GLY A 35 -12.12 -6.23 -7.43
C GLY A 35 -10.62 -6.25 -7.74
N ALA A 36 -9.82 -5.62 -6.87
CA ALA A 36 -8.40 -5.37 -7.08
C ALA A 36 -7.54 -6.30 -6.23
N SER A 37 -6.29 -6.48 -6.64
CA SER A 37 -5.29 -7.24 -5.86
C SER A 37 -4.20 -6.34 -5.30
N LEU A 38 -3.58 -6.75 -4.20
CA LEU A 38 -2.48 -6.04 -3.56
C LEU A 38 -1.13 -6.71 -3.86
N LEU A 39 -0.20 -5.96 -4.44
CA LEU A 39 1.19 -6.34 -4.61
C LEU A 39 2.09 -5.46 -3.75
N LEU A 40 2.91 -6.08 -2.91
CA LEU A 40 3.90 -5.38 -2.09
C LEU A 40 5.30 -5.55 -2.69
N ARG A 41 6.06 -4.46 -2.72
CA ARG A 41 7.48 -4.46 -3.08
C ARG A 41 8.24 -3.53 -2.16
N MET A 42 9.38 -3.98 -1.66
CA MET A 42 10.32 -3.05 -1.04
C MET A 42 10.88 -2.12 -2.10
N SER A 43 10.96 -0.85 -1.77
CA SER A 43 11.55 0.16 -2.65
C SER A 43 13.07 0.01 -2.69
N SER A 44 13.65 0.09 -3.88
CA SER A 44 15.10 0.19 -4.07
C SER A 44 15.61 1.64 -3.98
N VAL A 45 14.69 2.62 -3.93
CA VAL A 45 15.00 4.05 -3.78
C VAL A 45 14.48 4.59 -2.45
N PRO A 46 15.11 5.62 -1.87
CA PRO A 46 14.61 6.26 -0.65
C PRO A 46 13.20 6.83 -0.85
N LEU A 47 12.26 6.42 0.01
CA LEU A 47 10.89 6.90 0.05
C LEU A 47 10.57 7.37 1.46
N ARG A 48 9.83 8.48 1.60
CA ARG A 48 9.40 8.99 2.91
C ARG A 48 8.19 8.27 3.50
N SER A 49 7.45 7.53 2.66
CA SER A 49 6.25 6.79 3.03
C SER A 49 5.94 5.74 1.96
N PRO A 50 5.12 4.72 2.27
CA PRO A 50 4.59 3.81 1.27
C PRO A 50 3.95 4.57 0.10
N MET A 51 4.33 4.18 -1.12
CA MET A 51 3.88 4.84 -2.34
C MET A 51 2.92 3.92 -3.10
N PRO A 52 1.63 4.29 -3.21
CA PRO A 52 0.67 3.53 -4.00
C PRO A 52 0.78 3.80 -5.50
N MET A 53 0.77 2.74 -6.30
CA MET A 53 0.70 2.77 -7.75
C MET A 53 -0.48 1.94 -8.24
N TYR A 54 -1.36 2.55 -9.03
CA TYR A 54 -2.56 1.92 -9.59
C TYR A 54 -2.22 1.35 -10.98
N VAL A 55 -2.10 0.03 -11.06
CA VAL A 55 -1.67 -0.71 -12.25
C VAL A 55 -2.85 -1.50 -12.82
N GLY A 56 -2.88 -1.70 -14.14
CA GLY A 56 -3.98 -2.38 -14.84
C GLY A 56 -5.14 -1.44 -15.16
N TYR A 57 -6.30 -2.00 -15.49
CA TYR A 57 -7.49 -1.21 -15.80
C TYR A 57 -8.25 -0.85 -14.52
N TRP A 58 -8.32 0.45 -14.23
CA TRP A 58 -9.18 1.01 -13.19
C TRP A 58 -10.24 1.88 -13.86
N PRO A 59 -11.54 1.54 -13.74
CA PRO A 59 -12.61 2.43 -14.17
C PRO A 59 -12.41 3.81 -13.53
N ARG A 60 -12.56 4.88 -14.32
CA ARG A 60 -12.16 6.25 -13.90
C ARG A 60 -12.79 6.69 -12.58
N ASP A 61 -14.07 6.39 -12.40
CA ASP A 61 -14.79 6.75 -11.18
C ASP A 61 -14.31 5.89 -9.99
N LEU A 62 -14.09 4.60 -10.23
CA LEU A 62 -13.58 3.65 -9.24
C LEU A 62 -12.18 4.06 -8.74
N GLN A 63 -11.28 4.45 -9.64
CA GLN A 63 -9.92 4.87 -9.30
C GLN A 63 -9.91 6.06 -8.34
N ARG A 64 -10.81 7.03 -8.55
CA ARG A 64 -10.93 8.21 -7.68
C ARG A 64 -11.40 7.84 -6.28
N PHE A 65 -12.36 6.93 -6.15
CA PHE A 65 -12.81 6.43 -4.86
C PHE A 65 -11.71 5.64 -4.16
N ALA A 66 -11.04 4.74 -4.87
CA ALA A 66 -9.91 3.96 -4.35
C ALA A 66 -8.78 4.87 -3.83
N GLN A 67 -8.41 5.92 -4.56
CA GLN A 67 -7.39 6.89 -4.12
C GLN A 67 -7.74 7.62 -2.82
N ARG A 68 -9.03 7.94 -2.63
CA ARG A 68 -9.52 8.61 -1.43
C ARG A 68 -9.57 7.64 -0.24
N ASP A 69 -10.12 6.45 -0.47
CA ASP A 69 -10.54 5.53 0.60
C ASP A 69 -9.40 4.62 1.06
N LEU A 70 -8.47 4.26 0.17
CA LEU A 70 -7.33 3.38 0.51
C LEU A 70 -6.18 4.13 1.17
N ARG A 71 -6.07 5.44 1.00
CA ARG A 71 -4.99 6.24 1.59
C ARG A 71 -4.89 6.12 3.13
N PRO A 72 -5.99 6.26 3.90
CA PRO A 72 -5.94 6.02 5.35
C PRO A 72 -5.60 4.56 5.70
N GLN A 73 -6.15 3.59 4.96
CA GLN A 73 -5.87 2.17 5.20
C GLN A 73 -4.40 1.81 4.95
N ILE A 74 -3.77 2.42 3.94
CA ILE A 74 -2.33 2.29 3.71
C ILE A 74 -1.54 2.89 4.89
N ALA A 75 -1.95 4.05 5.40
CA ALA A 75 -1.27 4.65 6.55
C ALA A 75 -1.37 3.79 7.82
N GLU A 76 -2.46 3.06 8.01
CA GLU A 76 -2.62 2.12 9.12
C GLU A 76 -1.87 0.80 8.92
N ALA A 77 -1.67 0.38 7.67
CA ALA A 77 -1.01 -0.89 7.32
C ALA A 77 0.52 -0.86 7.44
N PHE A 78 1.13 0.33 7.51
CA PHE A 78 2.58 0.47 7.58
C PHE A 78 3.00 1.51 8.62
N SER A 79 4.03 1.18 9.39
CA SER A 79 4.59 2.06 10.42
C SER A 79 6.07 2.32 10.14
N SER A 80 6.51 3.57 10.26
CA SER A 80 7.93 3.90 10.14
C SER A 80 8.68 3.38 11.36
N LEU A 81 9.84 2.77 11.12
CA LEU A 81 10.81 2.34 12.13
C LEU A 81 11.91 3.39 12.37
N ALA A 82 11.81 4.58 11.80
CA ALA A 82 12.82 5.63 11.92
C ALA A 82 13.10 6.08 13.37
N TRP A 83 12.24 5.71 14.32
CA TRP A 83 12.44 5.96 15.74
C TRP A 83 13.35 4.94 16.43
N MET A 84 13.56 3.75 15.87
CA MET A 84 14.43 2.71 16.47
C MET A 84 15.93 2.98 16.27
N GLU A 85 16.32 3.84 15.33
CA GLU A 85 17.74 4.19 15.13
C GLU A 85 18.31 5.18 16.18
N LEU A 86 17.46 5.70 17.08
CA LEU A 86 17.89 6.70 18.08
C LEU A 86 18.41 6.08 19.40
N ASP A 87 18.27 4.77 19.60
CA ASP A 87 18.64 4.09 20.87
C ASP A 87 20.02 3.40 20.86
N GLU A 88 20.77 3.41 19.75
CA GLU A 88 22.11 2.78 19.65
C GLU A 88 23.30 3.73 19.83
N ALA A 89 23.07 4.98 20.24
CA ALA A 89 24.14 5.92 20.61
C ALA A 89 24.29 6.02 22.15
N GLY A 90 24.72 4.92 22.77
CA GLY A 90 25.16 4.87 24.16
C GLY A 90 26.64 5.18 24.34
#